data_AF-A0A9Q0P6A7-F1
#
_entry.id   AF-A0A9Q0P6A7-F1
#
_cell.length_a   1.000
_cell.length_b   1.000
_cell.length_c   1.000
_cell.angle_alpha   90.00
_cell.angle_beta   90.00
_cell.angle_gamma   90.00
#
_symmetry.space_group_name_H-M   'P 1'
#
loop_
_entity.id
_entity.type
_entity.pdbx_description
1 polymer ?
#
loop_
_entity_poly.entity_id
_entity_poly.type
_entity_poly.pdbx_seq_one_letter_code
_entity_poly.pdbx_strand_id
1 'polypeptide(L)'
;MDTEDGADSGSSSGGNMTTVSQHDFGDKFDKPALTISIIENMKEEYGLFVWPCSVILAEYVWQQRLQFSGVSVLELGAGTCLPGLVAAKLGLDVTLTDDSNKLEVLDNMRRVCDLNQLNCKVSYHYKNVVLHMKTAISLEGIFFLFFKKVSDMLLLCRCWGLTWGVWDESIFTLKPKLILGADVLYDASAFDDLFATVTFLLQNSPGSVFITTYHNRR
;
A
#
# COMPACT_ATOMS: atom_id res chain seq x y z
N MET A 1 -41.96 5.63 47.88
CA MET A 1 -40.67 5.14 48.41
C MET A 1 -40.26 3.99 47.51
N ASP A 2 -40.05 4.24 46.21
CA ASP A 2 -38.95 5.03 45.60
C ASP A 2 -37.65 4.23 45.86
N THR A 3 -36.89 3.76 44.86
CA THR A 3 -36.61 4.30 43.53
C THR A 3 -36.19 3.21 42.53
N GLU A 4 -36.47 3.51 41.25
CA GLU A 4 -35.99 2.85 40.03
C GLU A 4 -34.49 3.13 39.75
N ASP A 5 -34.03 2.58 38.61
CA ASP A 5 -32.86 2.93 37.79
C ASP A 5 -31.66 1.98 37.84
N GLY A 6 -31.83 0.84 37.16
CA GLY A 6 -30.72 0.06 36.60
C GLY A 6 -30.08 0.81 35.44
N ALA A 7 -28.86 1.27 35.66
CA ALA A 7 -28.06 1.99 34.68
C ALA A 7 -27.81 1.16 33.41
N ASP A 8 -28.25 1.72 32.30
CA ASP A 8 -27.86 1.39 30.93
C ASP A 8 -26.33 1.48 30.79
N SER A 9 -25.64 0.34 30.79
CA SER A 9 -24.22 0.30 30.46
C SER A 9 -24.07 0.39 28.94
N GLY A 10 -24.08 1.63 28.46
CA GLY A 10 -23.78 1.97 27.08
C GLY A 10 -22.54 1.25 26.58
N SER A 11 -22.72 0.46 25.53
CA SER A 11 -21.62 -0.10 24.75
C SER A 11 -20.86 1.06 24.12
N SER A 12 -19.75 1.47 24.72
CA SER A 12 -18.79 2.36 24.07
C SER A 12 -18.12 1.56 22.96
N SER A 13 -18.68 1.66 21.75
CA SER A 13 -17.97 1.33 20.53
C SER A 13 -16.73 2.22 20.47
N GLY A 14 -15.59 1.71 20.93
CA GLY A 14 -14.30 2.36 20.87
C GLY A 14 -13.94 2.58 19.40
N GLY A 15 -14.31 3.73 18.85
CA GLY A 15 -13.96 4.08 17.48
C GLY A 15 -12.44 4.17 17.35
N ASN A 16 -11.88 3.47 16.37
CA ASN A 16 -10.49 3.66 15.96
C ASN A 16 -10.27 5.16 15.70
N MET A 17 -9.45 5.80 16.53
CA MET A 17 -9.08 7.21 16.35
C MET A 17 -8.05 7.30 15.22
N THR A 18 -8.55 7.37 13.99
CA THR A 18 -7.74 7.63 12.80
C THR A 18 -7.44 9.12 12.68
N THR A 19 -6.23 9.48 12.27
CA THR A 19 -5.84 10.83 11.86
C THR A 19 -5.36 10.83 10.42
N VAL A 20 -5.12 12.03 9.87
CA VAL A 20 -4.42 12.21 8.60
C VAL A 20 -3.10 12.92 8.85
N SER A 21 -1.98 12.26 8.55
CA SER A 21 -0.66 12.89 8.53
C SER A 21 -0.25 13.27 7.12
N GLN A 22 0.65 14.24 7.02
CA GLN A 22 1.20 14.71 5.76
C GLN A 22 2.72 14.52 5.75
N HIS A 23 3.22 13.93 4.67
CA HIS A 23 4.63 13.62 4.44
C HIS A 23 5.10 14.35 3.19
N ASP A 24 6.04 15.27 3.37
CA ASP A 24 6.51 16.19 2.34
C ASP A 24 7.92 15.81 1.88
N PHE A 25 8.11 15.71 0.57
CA PHE A 25 9.35 15.33 -0.09
C PHE A 25 9.78 16.43 -1.05
N GLY A 26 11.04 16.84 -0.99
CA GLY A 26 11.56 17.92 -1.84
C GLY A 26 13.05 18.16 -1.65
N ASP A 27 13.69 18.77 -2.65
CA ASP A 27 15.11 19.10 -2.59
C ASP A 27 15.38 20.45 -1.88
N LYS A 28 14.32 21.23 -1.58
CA LYS A 28 14.38 22.57 -0.98
C LYS A 28 13.34 22.70 0.13
N PHE A 29 13.68 23.47 1.17
CA PHE A 29 12.85 23.65 2.37
C PHE A 29 11.60 24.52 2.17
N ASP A 30 11.53 25.32 1.10
CA ASP A 30 10.49 26.35 0.97
C ASP A 30 9.19 25.85 0.31
N LYS A 31 9.24 24.72 -0.43
CA LYS A 31 8.05 24.10 -1.05
C LYS A 31 8.29 22.62 -1.34
N PRO A 32 7.40 21.71 -0.90
CA PRO A 32 7.52 20.30 -1.25
C PRO A 32 7.34 20.10 -2.75
N ALA A 33 8.15 19.21 -3.32
CA ALA A 33 8.01 18.76 -4.70
C ALA A 33 6.96 17.65 -4.81
N LEU A 34 6.77 16.89 -3.74
CA LEU A 34 5.79 15.83 -3.60
C LEU A 34 5.24 15.82 -2.17
N THR A 35 3.93 15.63 -2.02
CA THR A 35 3.27 15.50 -0.73
C THR A 35 2.39 14.24 -0.75
N ILE A 36 2.48 13.43 0.30
CA ILE A 36 1.65 12.25 0.54
C ILE A 36 0.83 12.45 1.81
N SER A 37 -0.48 12.27 1.73
CA SER A 37 -1.36 12.27 2.90
C SER A 37 -1.70 10.84 3.30
N ILE A 38 -1.52 10.48 4.57
CA ILE A 38 -1.72 9.12 5.06
C ILE A 38 -2.84 9.10 6.09
N ILE A 39 -3.76 8.15 5.95
CA ILE A 39 -4.74 7.82 7.00
C ILE A 39 -4.09 6.78 7.91
N GLU A 40 -3.91 7.12 9.18
CA GLU A 40 -3.24 6.26 10.16
C GLU A 40 -3.95 6.21 11.51
N ASN A 41 -3.70 5.15 12.27
CA ASN A 41 -4.13 5.02 13.65
C ASN A 41 -3.15 5.73 14.58
N MET A 42 -3.68 6.46 15.58
CA MET A 42 -2.87 7.11 16.61
C MET A 42 -2.28 6.13 17.63
N LYS A 43 -2.81 4.91 17.70
CA LYS A 43 -2.26 3.82 18.52
C LYS A 43 -1.35 2.97 17.65
N GLU A 44 -0.28 2.45 18.26
CA GLU A 44 0.64 1.46 17.65
C GLU A 44 -0.05 0.10 17.48
N GLU A 45 -1.14 0.07 16.73
CA GLU A 45 -1.82 -1.13 16.29
C GLU A 45 -1.21 -1.56 14.94
N TYR A 46 -0.85 -2.84 14.84
CA TYR A 46 -0.12 -3.39 13.71
C TYR A 46 -0.84 -3.11 12.38
N GLY A 47 -0.13 -2.50 11.42
CA GLY A 47 -0.56 -2.33 10.03
C GLY A 47 -1.20 -0.96 9.68
N LEU A 48 -1.66 -0.18 10.66
CA LEU A 48 -2.30 1.13 10.40
C LEU A 48 -1.55 2.32 10.98
N PHE A 49 -0.42 2.11 11.65
CA PHE A 49 0.47 3.15 12.15
C PHE A 49 1.62 3.42 11.15
N VAL A 50 1.99 4.68 10.92
CA VAL A 50 3.16 5.02 10.08
C VAL A 50 4.45 4.80 10.88
N TRP A 51 5.08 3.65 10.67
CA TRP A 51 6.35 3.34 11.32
C TRP A 51 7.49 4.26 10.83
N PRO A 52 8.44 4.67 11.69
CA PRO A 52 9.56 5.52 11.29
C PRO A 52 10.39 4.95 10.12
N CYS A 53 10.60 3.64 10.10
CA CYS A 53 11.28 2.95 9.00
C CYS A 53 10.53 3.06 7.65
N SER A 54 9.20 3.21 7.67
CA SER A 54 8.38 3.52 6.50
C SER A 54 8.70 4.91 5.95
N VAL A 55 8.86 5.91 6.82
CA VAL A 55 9.27 7.27 6.41
C VAL A 55 10.66 7.25 5.80
N ILE A 56 11.60 6.53 6.41
CA ILE A 56 12.98 6.39 5.90
C ILE A 56 13.00 5.70 4.52
N LEU A 57 12.22 4.64 4.32
CA LEU A 57 12.16 3.96 3.02
C LEU A 57 11.52 4.85 1.95
N ALA A 58 10.47 5.60 2.31
CA ALA A 58 9.84 6.56 1.40
C ALA A 58 10.80 7.68 0.98
N GLU A 59 11.57 8.22 1.93
CA GLU A 59 12.62 9.21 1.64
C GLU A 59 13.69 8.62 0.72
N TYR A 60 14.12 7.38 0.96
CA TYR A 60 15.06 6.71 0.06
C TYR A 60 14.51 6.58 -1.37
N VAL A 61 13.25 6.16 -1.53
CA VAL A 61 12.59 6.08 -2.85
C VAL A 61 12.55 7.45 -3.53
N TRP A 62 12.20 8.51 -2.79
CA TRP A 62 12.23 9.88 -3.29
C TRP A 62 13.63 10.30 -3.75
N GLN A 63 14.66 10.09 -2.94
CA GLN A 63 16.04 10.47 -3.27
C GLN A 63 16.59 9.70 -4.48
N GLN A 64 16.18 8.44 -4.65
CA GLN A 64 16.59 7.58 -5.76
C GLN A 64 15.66 7.63 -6.98
N ARG A 65 14.69 8.56 -7.02
CA ARG A 65 13.65 8.65 -8.07
C ARG A 65 14.17 8.61 -9.51
N LEU A 66 15.36 9.15 -9.78
CA LEU A 66 15.96 9.14 -11.11
C LEU A 66 16.44 7.74 -11.54
N GLN A 67 16.76 6.86 -10.59
CA GLN A 67 17.18 5.47 -10.86
C GLN A 67 16.00 4.54 -11.12
N PHE A 68 14.80 4.91 -10.66
CA PHE A 68 13.61 4.05 -10.71
C PHE A 68 12.62 4.42 -11.82
N SER A 69 13.06 5.16 -12.83
CA SER A 69 12.17 5.52 -13.94
C SER A 69 11.72 4.27 -14.73
N GLY A 70 10.39 4.10 -14.86
CA GLY A 70 9.79 3.03 -15.65
C GLY A 70 9.89 1.62 -15.05
N VAL A 71 10.24 1.49 -13.76
CA VAL A 71 10.30 0.18 -13.09
C VAL A 71 8.97 -0.18 -12.42
N SER A 72 8.64 -1.47 -12.40
CA SER A 72 7.52 -1.99 -11.62
C SER A 72 7.92 -2.19 -10.15
N VAL A 73 7.06 -1.74 -9.25
CA VAL A 73 7.28 -1.79 -7.79
C VAL A 73 6.24 -2.69 -7.15
N LEU A 74 6.68 -3.55 -6.25
CA LEU A 74 5.83 -4.30 -5.33
C LEU A 74 6.18 -3.92 -3.90
N GLU A 75 5.22 -3.50 -3.10
CA GLU A 75 5.41 -3.30 -1.66
C GLU A 75 4.78 -4.45 -0.87
N LEU A 76 5.61 -5.14 -0.08
CA LEU A 76 5.19 -6.22 0.83
C LEU A 76 4.91 -5.63 2.21
N GLY A 77 3.79 -6.00 2.82
CA GLY A 77 3.40 -5.49 4.14
C GLY A 77 3.25 -3.97 4.13
N ALA A 78 2.51 -3.46 3.16
CA ALA A 78 2.42 -2.04 2.87
C ALA A 78 1.80 -1.24 4.02
N GLY A 79 0.87 -1.82 4.79
CA GLY A 79 0.18 -1.15 5.88
C GLY A 79 -0.47 0.17 5.44
N THR A 80 0.16 1.28 5.79
CA THR A 80 -0.27 2.65 5.40
C THR A 80 0.19 3.09 4.00
N CYS A 81 1.03 2.29 3.33
CA CYS A 81 1.50 2.41 1.94
C CYS A 81 2.47 3.56 1.64
N LEU A 82 3.07 4.21 2.64
CA LEU A 82 3.82 5.45 2.40
C LEU A 82 4.94 5.31 1.32
N PRO A 83 5.84 4.30 1.35
CA PRO A 83 6.88 4.13 0.32
C PRO A 83 6.30 3.86 -1.07
N GLY A 84 5.32 2.97 -1.18
CA GLY A 84 4.68 2.66 -2.44
C GLY A 84 3.88 3.83 -3.02
N LEU A 85 3.27 4.69 -2.19
CA LEU A 85 2.59 5.91 -2.63
C LEU A 85 3.58 6.95 -3.19
N VAL A 86 4.77 7.08 -2.58
CA VAL A 86 5.85 7.90 -3.13
C VAL A 86 6.25 7.37 -4.51
N ALA A 87 6.49 6.07 -4.63
CA ALA A 87 6.80 5.43 -5.91
C ALA A 87 5.69 5.69 -6.95
N ALA A 88 4.42 5.54 -6.57
CA ALA A 88 3.29 5.73 -7.47
C ALA A 88 3.20 7.18 -7.96
N LYS A 89 3.40 8.16 -7.07
CA LYS A 89 3.41 9.59 -7.43
C LYS A 89 4.60 10.01 -8.30
N LEU A 90 5.68 9.26 -8.26
CA LEU A 90 6.81 9.40 -9.18
C LEU A 90 6.55 8.79 -10.57
N GLY A 91 5.36 8.19 -10.78
CA GLY A 91 4.96 7.63 -12.08
C GLY A 91 5.33 6.17 -12.28
N LEU A 92 5.72 5.45 -11.21
CA LEU A 92 6.06 4.03 -11.30
C LEU A 92 4.78 3.17 -11.31
N ASP A 93 4.89 1.96 -11.86
CA ASP A 93 3.82 0.97 -11.85
C ASP A 93 3.83 0.21 -10.51
N VAL A 94 2.93 0.58 -9.59
CA VAL A 94 2.99 0.11 -8.20
C VAL A 94 1.89 -0.90 -7.89
N THR A 95 2.28 -1.99 -7.23
CA THR A 95 1.38 -2.94 -6.57
C THR A 95 1.68 -2.93 -5.07
N LEU A 96 0.70 -2.52 -4.27
CA LEU A 96 0.74 -2.49 -2.82
C LEU A 96 0.11 -3.77 -2.29
N THR A 97 0.76 -4.44 -1.35
CA THR A 97 0.24 -5.69 -0.79
C THR A 97 0.32 -5.74 0.74
N ASP A 98 -0.69 -6.35 1.34
CA ASP A 98 -0.72 -6.70 2.75
C ASP A 98 -1.45 -8.04 2.93
N ASP A 99 -1.54 -8.55 4.16
CA ASP A 99 -2.17 -9.84 4.45
C ASP A 99 -3.62 -9.87 3.93
N SER A 100 -3.94 -10.88 3.13
CA SER A 100 -5.26 -11.09 2.55
C SER A 100 -6.39 -11.19 3.58
N ASN A 101 -6.05 -11.56 4.82
CA ASN A 101 -7.01 -11.67 5.92
C ASN A 101 -7.25 -10.34 6.67
N LYS A 102 -6.41 -9.31 6.44
CA LYS A 102 -6.51 -8.00 7.11
C LYS A 102 -7.31 -7.00 6.26
N LEU A 103 -8.60 -7.26 6.14
CA LEU A 103 -9.50 -6.46 5.29
C LEU A 103 -9.51 -4.96 5.65
N GLU A 104 -9.42 -4.65 6.94
CA GLU A 104 -9.34 -3.26 7.43
C GLU A 104 -8.08 -2.53 6.92
N VAL A 105 -6.97 -3.24 6.78
CA VAL A 105 -5.73 -2.71 6.19
C VAL A 105 -5.95 -2.49 4.70
N LEU A 106 -6.44 -3.50 3.97
CA LEU A 106 -6.72 -3.39 2.53
C LEU A 106 -7.68 -2.23 2.20
N ASP A 107 -8.72 -2.04 3.02
CA ASP A 107 -9.66 -0.93 2.88
C ASP A 107 -9.00 0.42 3.19
N ASN A 108 -8.10 0.49 4.17
CA ASN A 108 -7.30 1.69 4.44
C ASN A 108 -6.37 2.00 3.26
N MET A 109 -5.65 1.01 2.72
CA MET A 109 -4.76 1.18 1.57
C MET A 109 -5.50 1.82 0.38
N ARG A 110 -6.74 1.37 0.13
CA ARG A 110 -7.62 1.97 -0.88
C ARG A 110 -7.93 3.44 -0.58
N ARG A 111 -8.41 3.73 0.63
CA ARG A 111 -8.77 5.09 1.05
C ARG A 111 -7.58 6.04 0.98
N VAL A 112 -6.39 5.58 1.33
CA VAL A 112 -5.16 6.36 1.24
C VAL A 112 -4.76 6.60 -0.22
N CYS A 113 -4.91 5.62 -1.11
CA CYS A 113 -4.72 5.84 -2.54
C CYS A 113 -5.67 6.90 -3.10
N ASP A 114 -6.96 6.82 -2.75
CA ASP A 114 -7.99 7.77 -3.16
C ASP A 114 -7.68 9.19 -2.62
N LEU A 115 -7.28 9.29 -1.35
CA LEU A 115 -6.86 10.54 -0.70
C LEU A 115 -5.70 11.21 -1.46
N ASN A 116 -4.79 10.40 -2.00
CA ASN A 116 -3.67 10.85 -2.80
C ASN A 116 -3.98 10.94 -4.30
N GLN A 117 -5.24 10.87 -4.73
CA GLN A 117 -5.62 11.00 -6.14
C GLN A 117 -4.91 9.99 -7.06
N LEU A 118 -4.62 8.79 -6.55
CA LEU A 118 -4.11 7.68 -7.35
C LEU A 118 -5.28 6.85 -7.84
N ASN A 119 -5.25 6.42 -9.11
CA ASN A 119 -6.29 5.55 -9.64
C ASN A 119 -6.03 4.11 -9.20
N CYS A 120 -6.59 3.74 -8.05
CA CYS A 120 -6.34 2.44 -7.44
C CYS A 120 -7.36 1.37 -7.85
N LYS A 121 -6.89 0.24 -8.37
CA LYS A 121 -7.69 -0.97 -8.53
C LYS A 121 -7.43 -1.91 -7.35
N VAL A 122 -8.44 -2.16 -6.53
CA VAL A 122 -8.36 -3.14 -5.43
C VAL A 122 -8.85 -4.50 -5.90
N SER A 123 -8.08 -5.54 -5.65
CA SER A 123 -8.47 -6.93 -5.92
C SER A 123 -8.51 -7.70 -4.60
N TYR A 124 -9.71 -8.13 -4.20
CA TYR A 124 -9.91 -9.00 -3.04
C TYR A 124 -9.98 -10.45 -3.55
N HIS A 125 -9.04 -11.29 -3.12
CA HIS A 125 -9.11 -12.72 -3.39
C HIS A 125 -9.84 -13.41 -2.25
N TYR A 126 -11.18 -13.37 -2.28
CA TYR A 126 -11.99 -14.29 -1.48
C TYR A 126 -12.06 -15.63 -2.20
N LYS A 127 -12.01 -16.73 -1.42
CA LYS A 127 -12.30 -18.09 -1.90
C LYS A 127 -13.50 -18.05 -2.88
N ASN A 128 -13.21 -18.17 -4.17
CA ASN A 128 -14.12 -18.34 -5.31
C ASN A 128 -15.08 -17.19 -5.73
N VAL A 129 -14.87 -15.92 -5.41
CA VAL A 129 -15.65 -14.83 -6.07
C VAL A 129 -14.79 -13.60 -6.36
N VAL A 130 -14.54 -13.35 -7.65
CA VAL A 130 -13.87 -12.15 -8.16
C VAL A 130 -14.95 -11.10 -8.48
N LEU A 131 -15.18 -10.15 -7.58
CA LEU A 131 -16.11 -9.03 -7.79
C LEU A 131 -15.41 -7.89 -8.56
N HIS A 132 -15.66 -7.79 -9.87
CA HIS A 132 -15.28 -6.61 -10.66
C HIS A 132 -16.43 -5.61 -10.71
N MET A 133 -16.35 -4.51 -9.96
CA MET A 133 -17.14 -3.31 -10.29
C MET A 133 -16.45 -2.56 -11.43
N LYS A 134 -17.05 -2.58 -12.62
CA LYS A 134 -16.65 -1.74 -13.75
C LYS A 134 -17.80 -0.77 -14.05
N THR A 135 -17.57 0.52 -13.87
CA THR A 135 -18.35 1.57 -14.54
C THR A 135 -17.83 1.69 -15.97
N ALA A 136 -18.70 1.40 -16.94
CA ALA A 136 -18.41 1.50 -18.37
C ALA A 136 -18.90 2.85 -18.90
N ILE A 137 -18.06 3.54 -19.66
CA ILE A 137 -18.49 4.60 -20.59
C ILE A 137 -17.82 4.31 -21.92
N SER A 138 -18.64 4.11 -22.95
CA SER A 138 -18.24 3.84 -24.34
C SER A 138 -18.29 5.13 -25.14
N LEU A 139 -17.19 5.53 -25.79
CA LEU A 139 -17.21 6.44 -26.94
C LEU A 139 -16.09 6.07 -27.95
N GLU A 140 -16.43 6.05 -29.23
CA GLU A 140 -15.66 5.44 -30.31
C GLU A 140 -14.52 6.33 -30.89
N GLY A 141 -13.47 5.63 -31.36
CA GLY A 141 -12.69 6.03 -32.54
C GLY A 141 -11.57 7.05 -32.34
N ILE A 142 -11.92 8.33 -32.24
CA ILE A 142 -10.93 9.45 -32.17
C ILE A 142 -10.61 9.81 -30.72
N PHE A 143 -11.51 9.48 -29.79
CA PHE A 143 -11.28 9.54 -28.36
C PHE A 143 -10.16 8.60 -27.91
N PHE A 144 -9.93 7.47 -28.60
CA PHE A 144 -9.00 6.42 -28.18
C PHE A 144 -7.52 6.86 -28.15
N LEU A 145 -7.08 7.75 -29.05
CA LEU A 145 -5.71 8.29 -29.04
C LEU A 145 -5.51 9.37 -27.96
N PHE A 146 -6.54 10.18 -27.69
CA PHE A 146 -6.55 11.11 -26.57
C PHE A 146 -6.65 10.37 -25.24
N PHE A 147 -7.45 9.30 -25.18
CA PHE A 147 -7.61 8.43 -24.02
C PHE A 147 -6.42 7.53 -23.77
N LYS A 148 -5.67 7.10 -24.79
CA LYS A 148 -4.38 6.43 -24.57
C LYS A 148 -3.41 7.39 -23.90
N LYS A 149 -3.36 8.66 -24.35
CA LYS A 149 -2.53 9.70 -23.73
C LYS A 149 -3.01 10.11 -22.33
N VAL A 150 -4.32 10.07 -22.06
CA VAL A 150 -4.92 10.33 -20.73
C VAL A 150 -4.85 9.08 -19.82
N SER A 151 -4.88 7.86 -20.37
CA SER A 151 -4.72 6.62 -19.60
C SER A 151 -3.27 6.36 -19.21
N ASP A 152 -2.33 6.77 -20.07
CA ASP A 152 -0.89 6.83 -19.77
C ASP A 152 -0.58 7.95 -18.77
N MET A 153 -1.55 8.81 -18.44
CA MET A 153 -1.49 9.84 -17.40
C MET A 153 -2.15 9.40 -16.07
N LEU A 154 -2.78 8.22 -16.04
CA LEU A 154 -3.30 7.64 -14.80
C LEU A 154 -2.16 6.95 -14.08
N LEU A 155 -1.75 7.50 -12.93
CA LEU A 155 -0.86 6.83 -12.00
C LEU A 155 -1.57 5.55 -11.53
N LEU A 156 -1.19 4.42 -12.11
CA LEU A 156 -1.79 3.12 -11.84
C LEU A 156 -1.18 2.57 -10.56
N CYS A 157 -2.01 2.52 -9.52
CA CYS A 157 -1.72 1.83 -8.28
C CYS A 157 -2.67 0.63 -8.15
N ARG A 158 -2.20 -0.49 -7.62
CA ARG A 158 -3.02 -1.68 -7.37
C ARG A 158 -2.87 -2.07 -5.91
N CYS A 159 -3.97 -2.37 -5.22
CA CYS A 159 -3.92 -2.93 -3.86
C CYS A 159 -4.40 -4.38 -3.89
N TRP A 160 -3.54 -5.33 -3.53
CA TRP A 160 -3.84 -6.77 -3.50
C TRP A 160 -3.63 -7.36 -2.11
N GLY A 161 -4.45 -8.33 -1.73
CA GLY A 161 -4.14 -9.19 -0.61
C GLY A 161 -3.06 -10.21 -1.01
N LEU A 162 -1.93 -10.23 -0.31
CA LEU A 162 -0.86 -11.20 -0.46
C LEU A 162 -0.33 -11.56 0.94
N THR A 163 -0.77 -12.71 1.43
CA THR A 163 -0.23 -13.29 2.67
C THR A 163 1.11 -13.95 2.35
N TRP A 164 2.16 -13.61 3.10
CA TRP A 164 3.47 -14.22 2.91
C TRP A 164 3.39 -15.72 3.15
N GLY A 165 4.13 -16.50 2.37
CA GLY A 165 4.05 -17.95 2.46
C GLY A 165 2.70 -18.49 1.98
N VAL A 166 2.05 -17.83 1.03
CA VAL A 166 0.87 -18.37 0.33
C VAL A 166 1.11 -18.26 -1.18
N TRP A 167 0.85 -19.36 -1.89
CA TRP A 167 1.14 -19.51 -3.32
C TRP A 167 -0.18 -19.63 -4.09
N ASP A 168 -0.72 -18.51 -4.54
CA ASP A 168 -1.93 -18.44 -5.35
C ASP A 168 -1.66 -17.80 -6.73
N GLU A 169 -2.70 -17.67 -7.55
CA GLU A 169 -2.58 -17.08 -8.90
C GLU A 169 -2.03 -15.65 -8.86
N SER A 170 -2.33 -14.88 -7.79
CA SER A 170 -1.94 -13.47 -7.70
C SER A 170 -0.42 -13.33 -7.67
N ILE A 171 0.28 -14.11 -6.84
CA ILE A 171 1.74 -14.01 -6.71
C ILE A 171 2.49 -14.52 -7.94
N PHE A 172 1.95 -15.52 -8.66
CA PHE A 172 2.60 -16.08 -9.85
C PHE A 172 2.65 -15.09 -11.04
N THR A 173 1.70 -14.16 -11.10
CA THR A 173 1.67 -13.12 -12.14
C THR A 173 2.58 -11.94 -11.85
N LEU A 174 3.03 -11.78 -10.59
CA LEU A 174 3.87 -10.66 -10.18
C LEU A 174 5.28 -10.77 -10.74
N LYS A 175 5.72 -9.70 -11.40
CA LYS A 175 7.09 -9.55 -11.90
C LYS A 175 7.71 -8.18 -11.56
N PRO A 176 7.84 -7.82 -10.26
CA PRO A 176 8.40 -6.54 -9.87
C PRO A 176 9.89 -6.44 -10.17
N LYS A 177 10.36 -5.24 -10.50
CA LYS A 177 11.80 -4.92 -10.56
C LYS A 177 12.33 -4.35 -9.25
N LEU A 178 11.47 -3.70 -8.49
CA LEU A 178 11.78 -3.22 -7.15
C LEU A 178 10.77 -3.80 -6.16
N ILE A 179 11.25 -4.48 -5.13
CA ILE A 179 10.45 -4.99 -4.02
C ILE A 179 10.78 -4.14 -2.80
N LEU A 180 9.76 -3.55 -2.18
CA LEU A 180 9.87 -2.73 -0.99
C LEU A 180 9.28 -3.49 0.21
N GLY A 181 9.84 -3.29 1.40
CA GLY A 181 9.25 -3.76 2.65
C GLY A 181 9.70 -2.89 3.82
N ALA A 182 8.79 -2.05 4.33
CA ALA A 182 9.04 -1.23 5.51
C ALA A 182 8.61 -1.96 6.79
N ASP A 183 9.52 -2.08 7.74
CA ASP A 183 9.36 -2.80 9.01
C ASP A 183 8.97 -4.27 8.92
N VAL A 184 9.00 -4.93 7.76
CA VAL A 184 8.53 -6.32 7.57
C VAL A 184 9.26 -7.37 8.41
N LEU A 185 10.40 -7.02 9.01
CA LEU A 185 11.19 -7.88 9.90
C LEU A 185 10.85 -7.65 11.38
N TYR A 186 9.55 -7.65 11.73
CA TYR A 186 9.06 -7.33 13.08
C TYR A 186 8.70 -8.55 13.94
N ASP A 187 8.35 -9.68 13.32
CA ASP A 187 7.99 -10.92 14.00
C ASP A 187 8.78 -12.08 13.40
N ALA A 188 9.61 -12.72 14.23
CA ALA A 188 10.44 -13.85 13.83
C ALA A 188 9.62 -15.06 13.36
N SER A 189 8.36 -15.18 13.81
CA SER A 189 7.48 -16.27 13.37
C SER A 189 7.13 -16.19 11.88
N ALA A 190 7.19 -14.99 11.28
CA ALA A 190 6.86 -14.74 9.89
C ALA A 190 8.09 -14.75 8.94
N PHE A 191 9.31 -14.95 9.46
CA PHE A 191 10.54 -14.81 8.67
C PHE A 191 10.63 -15.84 7.55
N ASP A 192 10.34 -17.10 7.83
CA ASP A 192 10.43 -18.17 6.82
C ASP A 192 9.46 -17.90 5.65
N ASP A 193 8.23 -17.49 5.96
CA ASP A 193 7.21 -17.15 4.96
C ASP A 193 7.58 -15.89 4.16
N LEU A 194 8.07 -14.85 4.83
CA LEU A 194 8.56 -13.64 4.18
C LEU A 194 9.72 -13.95 3.23
N PHE A 195 10.75 -14.66 3.70
CA PHE A 195 11.92 -14.96 2.89
C PHE A 195 11.58 -15.92 1.75
N ALA A 196 10.68 -16.88 1.94
CA ALA A 196 10.18 -17.74 0.86
C ALA A 196 9.47 -16.91 -0.22
N THR A 197 8.63 -15.96 0.18
CA THR A 197 7.91 -15.03 -0.71
C THR A 197 8.88 -14.16 -1.50
N VAL A 198 9.83 -13.50 -0.81
CA VAL A 198 10.85 -12.65 -1.45
C VAL A 198 11.71 -13.46 -2.41
N THR A 199 12.16 -14.65 -2.00
CA THR A 199 12.97 -15.54 -2.85
C THR A 199 12.24 -15.91 -4.13
N PHE A 200 10.97 -16.27 -4.02
CA PHE A 200 10.13 -16.59 -5.19
C PHE A 200 10.04 -15.38 -6.15
N LEU A 201 9.74 -14.19 -5.63
CA LEU A 201 9.62 -12.97 -6.43
C LEU A 201 10.92 -12.60 -7.14
N LEU A 202 12.06 -12.73 -6.45
CA LEU A 202 13.39 -12.47 -7.00
C LEU A 202 13.72 -13.46 -8.13
N GLN A 203 13.38 -14.74 -7.97
CA GLN A 203 13.60 -15.77 -8.99
C GLN A 203 12.71 -15.57 -10.22
N ASN A 204 11.44 -15.18 -10.03
CA ASN A 204 10.50 -14.94 -11.13
C ASN A 204 10.82 -13.67 -11.93
N SER A 205 11.62 -12.76 -11.35
CA SER A 205 11.99 -11.46 -11.93
C SER A 205 13.50 -11.24 -11.92
N PRO A 206 14.27 -11.84 -12.85
CA PRO A 206 15.71 -11.66 -12.89
C PRO A 206 16.11 -10.17 -12.92
N GLY A 207 17.08 -9.80 -12.09
CA GLY A 207 17.54 -8.42 -11.90
C GLY A 207 16.63 -7.55 -11.02
N SER A 208 15.64 -8.14 -10.35
CA SER A 208 14.89 -7.45 -9.29
C SER A 208 15.72 -7.31 -8.02
N VAL A 209 15.38 -6.30 -7.21
CA VAL A 209 16.05 -6.01 -5.94
C VAL A 209 15.00 -5.89 -4.85
N PHE A 210 15.31 -6.44 -3.67
CA PHE A 210 14.53 -6.24 -2.45
C PHE A 210 15.23 -5.20 -1.56
N ILE A 211 14.52 -4.12 -1.24
CA ILE A 211 14.98 -3.06 -0.34
C ILE A 211 14.05 -3.02 0.86
N THR A 212 14.63 -3.18 2.05
CA THR A 212 13.89 -3.17 3.31
C THR A 212 14.56 -2.26 4.33
N THR A 213 13.73 -1.60 5.13
CA THR A 213 14.13 -0.89 6.35
C THR A 213 13.44 -1.57 7.52
N TYR A 214 14.09 -1.61 8.68
CA TYR A 214 13.50 -2.16 9.89
C TYR A 214 13.90 -1.31 11.09
N HIS A 215 13.04 -1.29 12.11
CA HIS A 215 13.38 -0.70 13.39
C HIS A 215 14.01 -1.75 14.31
N ASN A 216 15.19 -1.46 14.86
CA ASN A 216 15.86 -2.37 15.78
C ASN A 216 15.22 -2.30 17.18
N ARG A 217 14.37 -3.28 17.48
CA ARG A 217 13.66 -3.44 18.76
C ARG A 217 14.52 -4.25 19.74
N ARG A 218 15.56 -3.63 20.31
CA ARG A 218 16.41 -4.22 21.37
C ARG A 218 15.91 -3.86 22.75
#